data_AF-J2UZ77-F1
#
_entry.id   AF-J2UZ77-F1
#
_cell.length_a   1.000
_cell.length_b   1.000
_cell.length_c   1.000
_cell.angle_alpha   90.00
_cell.angle_beta   90.00
_cell.angle_gamma   90.00
#
_symmetry.space_group_name_H-M   'P 1'
#
loop_
_entity.id
_entity.type
_entity.pdbx_description
1 polymer ?
#
loop_
_entity_poly.entity_id
_entity_poly.type
_entity_poly.pdbx_seq_one_letter_code
_entity_poly.pdbx_strand_id
1 'polypeptide(L)'
;MPRSSKPSPSCPPWFHLERYSRTKSLDFDGWKTQIGNRIYLEGLIASEQYELFDLHFTEISAGPFHDIGFDANYAAPSSVYPLTIAKTMTIIEALIGNMEEDEVDRHTQCDAKLTDIGADGFSMQRHVTIDLRASESKIRRDFEKYLTAEIRANRQRFERKREAEITETVLASWSRQRILPYQDLILWYRRQGEKRPSGQILSTWLYPDGTGTKDKVREIGDAADFAFTMTTLRQLAMAAES
;
A
#
# COMPACT_ATOMS: atom_id res chain seq x y z
N MET A 1 35.90 32.03 -4.22
CA MET A 1 35.43 31.34 -5.43
C MET A 1 33.91 31.22 -5.35
N PRO A 2 33.14 31.72 -6.34
CA PRO A 2 31.69 31.51 -6.38
C PRO A 2 31.40 30.00 -6.48
N ARG A 3 30.54 29.49 -5.60
CA ARG A 3 30.10 28.09 -5.68
C ARG A 3 29.24 27.95 -6.93
N SER A 4 29.73 27.22 -7.94
CA SER A 4 28.92 26.78 -9.07
C SER A 4 27.68 26.07 -8.53
N SER A 5 26.50 26.66 -8.68
CA SER A 5 25.25 26.02 -8.30
C SER A 5 25.04 24.79 -9.17
N LYS A 6 24.78 23.64 -8.56
CA LYS A 6 24.34 22.46 -9.31
C LYS A 6 23.00 22.80 -10.00
N PRO A 7 22.80 22.45 -11.28
CA PRO A 7 21.52 22.65 -11.94
C PRO A 7 20.43 21.93 -11.12
N SER A 8 19.32 22.62 -10.87
CA SER A 8 18.16 21.99 -10.24
C SER A 8 17.62 20.91 -11.18
N PRO A 9 17.21 19.74 -10.65
CA PRO A 9 16.63 18.70 -11.49
C PRO A 9 15.39 19.25 -12.19
N SER A 10 15.26 18.98 -13.48
CA SER A 10 14.10 19.34 -14.28
C SER A 10 12.89 18.48 -13.90
N CYS A 11 11.69 19.03 -14.04
CA CYS A 11 10.47 18.25 -13.90
C CYS A 11 10.46 17.13 -14.96
N PRO A 12 10.05 15.89 -14.62
CA PRO A 12 9.95 14.83 -15.61
C PRO A 12 9.01 15.22 -16.76
N PRO A 13 9.36 14.92 -18.03
CA PRO A 13 8.61 15.41 -19.20
C PRO A 13 7.19 14.84 -19.30
N TRP A 14 6.90 13.73 -18.61
CA TRP A 14 5.56 13.13 -18.56
C TRP A 14 4.66 13.81 -17.52
N PHE A 15 5.21 14.59 -16.58
CA PHE A 15 4.48 15.11 -15.44
C PHE A 15 3.74 16.40 -15.80
N HIS A 16 2.42 16.29 -15.86
CA HIS A 16 1.50 17.35 -16.26
C HIS A 16 0.38 17.47 -15.23
N LEU A 17 0.45 18.49 -14.37
CA LEU A 17 -0.44 18.61 -13.21
C LEU A 17 -1.92 18.74 -13.62
N GLU A 18 -2.19 19.38 -14.76
CA GLU A 18 -3.53 19.54 -15.34
C GLU A 18 -4.24 18.21 -15.62
N ARG A 19 -3.47 17.15 -15.90
CA ARG A 19 -4.02 15.80 -16.12
C ARG A 19 -4.63 15.20 -14.86
N TYR A 20 -4.36 15.76 -13.68
CA TYR A 20 -4.88 15.29 -12.39
C TYR A 20 -6.14 16.05 -11.95
N SER A 21 -6.67 16.99 -12.75
CA SER A 21 -7.83 17.82 -12.37
C SER A 21 -9.09 17.01 -11.99
N ARG A 22 -9.27 15.81 -12.56
CA ARG A 22 -10.40 14.91 -12.28
C ARG A 22 -10.37 14.28 -10.87
N THR A 23 -9.29 14.40 -10.09
CA THR A 23 -9.27 13.92 -8.68
C THR A 23 -10.38 14.56 -7.84
N LYS A 24 -10.89 15.72 -8.23
CA LYS A 24 -11.98 16.43 -7.53
C LYS A 24 -13.34 15.75 -7.66
N SER A 25 -13.51 14.87 -8.65
CA SER A 25 -14.77 14.19 -8.94
C SER A 25 -14.69 12.68 -8.74
N LEU A 26 -13.63 12.18 -8.09
CA LEU A 26 -13.55 10.76 -7.74
C LEU A 26 -14.40 10.50 -6.50
N ASP A 27 -15.27 9.51 -6.61
CA ASP A 27 -16.00 8.89 -5.51
C ASP A 27 -15.13 7.80 -4.84
N PHE A 28 -15.73 7.02 -3.92
CA PHE A 28 -15.04 5.94 -3.22
C PHE A 28 -14.45 4.91 -4.19
N ASP A 29 -15.19 4.52 -5.23
CA ASP A 29 -14.75 3.53 -6.20
C ASP A 29 -13.62 4.06 -7.11
N GLY A 30 -13.74 5.32 -7.54
CA GLY A 30 -12.69 6.03 -8.24
C GLY A 30 -11.40 6.09 -7.43
N TRP A 31 -11.47 6.48 -6.15
CA TRP A 31 -10.29 6.48 -5.27
C TRP A 31 -9.75 5.09 -4.98
N LYS A 32 -10.62 4.08 -4.79
CA LYS A 32 -10.25 2.68 -4.62
C LYS A 32 -9.38 2.21 -5.79
N THR A 33 -9.87 2.42 -7.01
CA THR A 33 -9.17 2.08 -8.26
C THR A 33 -7.82 2.78 -8.34
N GLN A 34 -7.79 4.11 -8.13
CA GLN A 34 -6.55 4.85 -8.25
C GLN A 34 -5.50 4.47 -7.20
N ILE A 35 -5.90 4.24 -5.95
CA ILE A 35 -5.00 3.76 -4.89
C ILE A 35 -4.50 2.34 -5.20
N GLY A 36 -5.41 1.44 -5.62
CA GLY A 36 -5.07 0.06 -6.00
C GLY A 36 -3.99 0.01 -7.08
N ASN A 37 -4.12 0.85 -8.12
CA ASN A 37 -3.15 0.94 -9.21
C ASN A 37 -1.75 1.35 -8.73
N ARG A 38 -1.64 2.27 -7.77
CA ARG A 38 -0.32 2.73 -7.27
C ARG A 38 0.31 1.74 -6.30
N ILE A 39 -0.51 1.06 -5.49
CA ILE A 39 -0.04 -0.05 -4.67
C ILE A 39 0.50 -1.18 -5.57
N TYR A 40 -0.15 -1.43 -6.72
CA TYR A 40 0.33 -2.42 -7.69
C TYR A 40 1.71 -2.08 -8.23
N LEU A 41 1.84 -0.86 -8.75
CA LEU A 41 3.10 -0.35 -9.27
C LEU A 41 4.21 -0.38 -8.22
N GLU A 42 3.91 -0.04 -6.96
CA GLU A 42 4.87 -0.17 -5.86
C GLU A 42 5.31 -1.62 -5.62
N GLY A 43 4.36 -2.57 -5.68
CA GLY A 43 4.63 -4.00 -5.58
C GLY A 43 5.52 -4.53 -6.71
N LEU A 44 5.34 -4.02 -7.94
CA LEU A 44 6.20 -4.35 -9.08
C LEU A 44 7.64 -3.87 -8.87
N ILE A 45 7.83 -2.63 -8.39
CA ILE A 45 9.16 -2.12 -8.03
C ILE A 45 9.80 -2.99 -6.95
N ALA A 46 9.05 -3.34 -5.90
CA ALA A 46 9.54 -4.13 -4.77
C ALA A 46 9.92 -5.57 -5.16
N SER A 47 9.29 -6.11 -6.22
CA SER A 47 9.53 -7.44 -6.77
C SER A 47 10.49 -7.45 -7.97
N GLU A 48 11.12 -6.30 -8.27
CA GLU A 48 12.06 -6.12 -9.38
C GLU A 48 11.43 -6.42 -10.77
N GLN A 49 10.10 -6.32 -10.90
CA GLN A 49 9.35 -6.51 -12.14
C GLN A 49 9.26 -5.22 -12.96
N TYR A 50 10.41 -4.70 -13.38
CA TYR A 50 10.52 -3.38 -13.96
C TYR A 50 9.87 -3.21 -15.34
N GLU A 51 9.89 -4.25 -16.18
CA GLU A 51 9.26 -4.19 -17.50
C GLU A 51 7.73 -4.00 -17.40
N LEU A 52 7.10 -4.74 -16.49
CA LEU A 52 5.67 -4.58 -16.19
C LEU A 52 5.38 -3.22 -15.56
N PHE A 53 6.27 -2.73 -14.68
CA PHE A 53 6.12 -1.40 -14.13
C PHE A 53 6.13 -0.35 -15.25
N ASP A 54 7.11 -0.42 -16.15
CA ASP A 54 7.27 0.57 -17.22
C ASP A 54 6.08 0.55 -18.18
N LEU A 55 5.54 -0.64 -18.49
CA LEU A 55 4.32 -0.81 -19.28
C LEU A 55 3.14 -0.06 -18.63
N HIS A 56 2.80 -0.40 -17.38
CA HIS A 56 1.63 0.16 -16.71
C HIS A 56 1.83 1.62 -16.29
N PHE A 57 3.04 2.02 -15.92
CA PHE A 57 3.34 3.41 -15.61
C PHE A 57 3.26 4.28 -16.85
N THR A 58 3.57 3.76 -18.04
CA THR A 58 3.35 4.48 -19.31
C THR A 58 1.86 4.76 -19.51
N GLU A 59 0.99 3.77 -19.26
CA GLU A 59 -0.46 3.95 -19.34
C GLU A 59 -0.97 5.00 -18.34
N ILE A 60 -0.52 4.92 -17.07
CA ILE A 60 -0.89 5.89 -16.03
C ILE A 60 -0.32 7.29 -16.31
N SER A 61 0.91 7.43 -16.78
CA SER A 61 1.49 8.74 -17.06
C SER A 61 0.83 9.41 -18.28
N ALA A 62 0.35 8.63 -19.25
CA ALA A 62 -0.49 9.11 -20.35
C ALA A 62 -1.90 9.50 -19.87
N GLY A 63 -2.51 8.68 -19.01
CA GLY A 63 -3.82 8.92 -18.42
C GLY A 63 -3.84 8.57 -16.93
N PRO A 64 -3.71 9.53 -16.01
CA PRO A 64 -3.56 9.24 -14.57
C PRO A 64 -4.74 8.52 -13.93
N PHE A 65 -5.87 8.43 -14.61
CA PHE A 65 -7.08 7.72 -14.17
C PHE A 65 -7.35 6.46 -14.99
N HIS A 66 -6.40 6.02 -15.82
CA HIS A 66 -6.50 4.76 -16.53
C HIS A 66 -6.58 3.63 -15.50
N ASP A 67 -7.61 2.81 -15.65
CA ASP A 67 -7.73 1.59 -14.88
C ASP A 67 -6.89 0.51 -15.55
N ILE A 68 -5.82 0.10 -14.88
CA ILE A 68 -4.94 -0.97 -15.35
C ILE A 68 -5.53 -2.36 -15.05
N GLY A 69 -6.79 -2.45 -14.59
CA GLY A 69 -7.57 -3.68 -14.47
C GLY A 69 -7.27 -4.48 -13.20
N PHE A 70 -6.85 -3.82 -12.13
CA PHE A 70 -6.43 -4.48 -10.89
C PHE A 70 -7.53 -4.51 -9.82
N ASP A 71 -8.41 -5.52 -9.92
CA ASP A 71 -9.40 -5.85 -8.90
C ASP A 71 -8.77 -6.63 -7.73
N ALA A 72 -8.01 -5.95 -6.85
CA ALA A 72 -7.60 -6.34 -5.48
C ALA A 72 -7.08 -7.78 -5.18
N ASN A 73 -7.01 -8.68 -6.17
CA ASN A 73 -6.71 -10.10 -6.06
C ASN A 73 -5.26 -10.33 -6.40
N TYR A 74 -4.38 -9.93 -5.49
CA TYR A 74 -2.95 -10.20 -5.62
C TYR A 74 -2.63 -11.66 -5.28
N ALA A 75 -1.84 -12.31 -6.15
CA ALA A 75 -0.79 -13.21 -5.67
C ALA A 75 0.22 -12.33 -4.94
N ALA A 76 0.22 -12.43 -3.62
CA ALA A 76 0.73 -11.34 -2.83
C ALA A 76 2.29 -11.25 -2.89
N PRO A 77 2.87 -10.06 -2.74
CA PRO A 77 4.29 -9.80 -3.05
C PRO A 77 5.29 -10.39 -2.04
N SER A 78 4.78 -10.92 -0.93
CA SER A 78 5.57 -11.39 0.21
C SER A 78 5.59 -12.91 0.24
N SER A 79 6.64 -13.55 0.70
CA SER A 79 6.53 -14.97 1.11
C SER A 79 6.04 -15.11 2.53
N VAL A 80 5.75 -14.00 3.24
CA VAL A 80 5.27 -13.98 4.62
C VAL A 80 4.10 -13.01 4.75
N TYR A 81 2.96 -13.50 5.20
CA TYR A 81 1.74 -12.70 5.34
C TYR A 81 1.20 -12.75 6.76
N PRO A 82 0.60 -11.67 7.27
CA PRO A 82 -0.27 -11.82 8.43
C PRO A 82 -1.45 -12.74 8.06
N LEU A 83 -1.74 -13.73 8.92
CA LEU A 83 -2.96 -14.50 8.84
C LEU A 83 -4.11 -13.57 9.25
N THR A 84 -4.87 -13.10 8.26
CA THR A 84 -6.06 -12.28 8.51
C THR A 84 -7.15 -13.13 9.13
N ILE A 85 -8.02 -12.56 9.98
CA ILE A 85 -9.17 -13.25 10.58
C ILE A 85 -9.97 -14.04 9.54
N ALA A 86 -10.25 -13.47 8.36
CA ALA A 86 -10.95 -14.16 7.28
C ALA A 86 -10.23 -15.44 6.82
N LYS A 87 -8.91 -15.37 6.55
CA LYS A 87 -8.09 -16.55 6.21
C LYS A 87 -7.97 -17.55 7.36
N THR A 88 -7.90 -17.08 8.59
CA THR A 88 -7.91 -17.93 9.78
C THR A 88 -9.22 -18.70 9.85
N MET A 89 -10.36 -18.04 9.66
CA MET A 89 -11.68 -18.67 9.62
C MET A 89 -11.78 -19.67 8.46
N THR A 90 -11.32 -19.33 7.25
CA THR A 90 -11.32 -20.27 6.12
C THR A 90 -10.45 -21.51 6.40
N ILE A 91 -9.31 -21.35 7.06
CA ILE A 91 -8.46 -22.49 7.46
C ILE A 91 -9.14 -23.31 8.55
N ILE A 92 -9.73 -22.67 9.55
CA ILE A 92 -10.49 -23.34 10.62
C ILE A 92 -11.67 -24.12 10.02
N GLU A 93 -12.43 -23.52 9.11
CA GLU A 93 -13.54 -24.18 8.41
C GLU A 93 -13.06 -25.31 7.51
N ALA A 94 -11.92 -25.16 6.82
CA ALA A 94 -11.34 -26.21 5.99
C ALA A 94 -10.77 -27.36 6.84
N LEU A 95 -10.26 -27.07 8.04
CA LEU A 95 -9.84 -28.08 9.00
C LEU A 95 -11.09 -28.77 9.57
N ILE A 96 -12.02 -28.05 10.19
CA ILE A 96 -13.24 -28.59 10.79
C ILE A 96 -14.12 -29.33 9.76
N GLY A 97 -14.28 -28.78 8.56
CA GLY A 97 -15.18 -29.30 7.52
C GLY A 97 -14.65 -30.51 6.75
N ASN A 98 -13.34 -30.79 6.82
CA ASN A 98 -12.74 -32.01 6.22
C ASN A 98 -12.38 -33.06 7.28
N MET A 99 -12.72 -32.84 8.55
CA MET A 99 -12.43 -33.77 9.63
C MET A 99 -13.68 -34.59 9.95
N GLU A 100 -13.70 -35.86 9.56
CA GLU A 100 -14.53 -36.83 10.32
C GLU A 100 -14.02 -36.82 11.77
N GLU A 101 -14.91 -36.79 12.76
CA GLU A 101 -14.59 -36.59 14.19
C GLU A 101 -13.48 -37.51 14.74
N ASP A 102 -13.21 -38.63 14.07
CA ASP A 102 -12.25 -39.66 14.46
C ASP A 102 -10.85 -39.56 13.81
N GLU A 103 -10.60 -38.65 12.86
CA GLU A 103 -9.32 -38.50 12.14
C GLU A 103 -8.52 -37.24 12.53
N VAL A 104 -8.77 -36.66 13.71
CA VAL A 104 -7.84 -35.66 14.24
C VAL A 104 -6.54 -36.39 14.57
N ASP A 105 -5.54 -36.31 13.69
CA ASP A 105 -4.17 -36.64 14.05
C ASP A 105 -3.70 -35.64 15.13
N ARG A 106 -3.98 -35.98 16.40
CA ARG A 106 -3.60 -35.21 17.58
C ARG A 106 -2.09 -35.32 17.87
N HIS A 107 -1.28 -35.89 16.97
CA HIS A 107 0.15 -36.08 17.23
C HIS A 107 0.94 -34.77 17.28
N THR A 108 0.43 -33.68 16.73
CA THR A 108 1.00 -32.34 16.89
C THR A 108 0.31 -31.60 18.04
N GLN A 109 1.05 -31.37 19.14
CA GLN A 109 0.58 -30.52 20.27
C GLN A 109 0.10 -29.11 19.84
N CYS A 110 0.44 -28.66 18.62
CA CYS A 110 -0.09 -27.43 18.05
C CYS A 110 -1.59 -27.56 17.76
N ASP A 111 -2.04 -28.57 17.02
CA ASP A 111 -3.40 -28.61 16.48
C ASP A 111 -4.44 -28.81 17.57
N ALA A 112 -4.14 -29.63 18.58
CA ALA A 112 -4.99 -29.78 19.77
C ALA A 112 -5.09 -28.49 20.60
N LYS A 113 -3.99 -27.73 20.73
CA LYS A 113 -4.00 -26.42 21.42
C LYS A 113 -4.74 -25.35 20.62
N LEU A 114 -4.71 -25.43 19.29
CA LEU A 114 -5.42 -24.49 18.42
C LEU A 114 -6.94 -24.62 18.61
N THR A 115 -7.47 -25.84 18.74
CA THR A 115 -8.89 -26.06 19.07
C THR A 115 -9.28 -25.56 20.47
N ASP A 116 -8.41 -25.66 21.47
CA ASP A 116 -8.70 -25.24 22.85
C ASP A 116 -8.78 -23.71 23.03
N ILE A 117 -8.11 -22.93 22.17
CA ILE A 117 -8.04 -21.46 22.26
C ILE A 117 -9.37 -20.79 21.84
N GLY A 118 -10.22 -21.50 21.10
CA GLY A 118 -11.47 -20.97 20.53
C GLY A 118 -11.22 -19.95 19.41
N ALA A 119 -12.21 -19.76 18.53
CA ALA A 119 -12.13 -18.84 17.39
C ALA A 119 -11.79 -17.39 17.82
N ASP A 120 -12.25 -16.99 19.02
CA ASP A 120 -12.02 -15.65 19.56
C ASP A 120 -10.56 -15.44 20.02
N GLY A 121 -9.90 -16.46 20.57
CA GLY A 121 -8.51 -16.37 21.02
C GLY A 121 -7.51 -16.30 19.86
N PHE A 122 -7.86 -16.89 18.71
CA PHE A 122 -7.10 -16.80 17.47
C PHE A 122 -7.00 -15.38 16.92
N SER A 123 -8.07 -14.59 17.03
CA SER A 123 -8.08 -13.20 16.56
C SER A 123 -7.04 -12.31 17.25
N MET A 124 -6.59 -12.72 18.44
CA MET A 124 -5.58 -12.03 19.25
C MET A 124 -4.15 -12.53 18.97
N GLN A 125 -3.99 -13.72 18.39
CA GLN A 125 -2.69 -14.32 18.09
C GLN A 125 -2.25 -14.02 16.66
N ARG A 126 -1.00 -13.61 16.51
CA ARG A 126 -0.44 -13.14 15.24
C ARG A 126 0.17 -14.29 14.48
N HIS A 127 -0.67 -14.95 13.72
CA HIS A 127 -0.20 -16.02 12.84
C HIS A 127 0.33 -15.40 11.55
N VAL A 128 1.26 -16.11 10.91
CA VAL A 128 1.74 -15.78 9.57
C VAL A 128 1.48 -16.92 8.60
N THR A 129 1.18 -16.61 7.35
CA THR A 129 1.25 -17.56 6.24
C THR A 129 2.63 -17.44 5.60
N ILE A 130 3.32 -18.56 5.40
CA ILE A 130 4.62 -18.60 4.73
C ILE A 130 4.49 -19.35 3.40
N ASP A 131 4.91 -18.73 2.31
CA ASP A 131 5.07 -19.40 1.02
C ASP A 131 6.38 -20.19 1.01
N LEU A 132 6.27 -21.51 1.20
CA LEU A 132 7.41 -22.43 1.22
C LEU A 132 8.02 -22.68 -0.17
N ARG A 133 7.42 -22.14 -1.26
CA ARG A 133 8.02 -22.20 -2.61
C ARG A 133 9.04 -21.09 -2.84
N ALA A 134 9.05 -20.07 -1.98
CA ALA A 134 10.04 -19.00 -2.04
C ALA A 134 11.42 -19.48 -1.54
N SER A 135 12.49 -18.83 -2.02
CA SER A 135 13.84 -19.11 -1.51
C SER A 135 13.94 -18.75 -0.03
N GLU A 136 14.80 -19.45 0.73
CA GLU A 136 15.04 -19.14 2.15
C GLU A 136 15.46 -17.67 2.35
N SER A 137 16.28 -17.13 1.45
CA SER A 137 16.72 -15.74 1.48
C SER A 137 15.58 -14.73 1.29
N LYS A 138 14.55 -15.07 0.51
CA LYS A 138 13.32 -14.27 0.36
C LYS A 138 12.45 -14.39 1.60
N ILE A 139 12.24 -15.62 2.10
CA ILE A 139 11.47 -15.87 3.32
C ILE A 139 12.04 -15.09 4.51
N ARG A 140 13.35 -15.17 4.74
CA ARG A 140 14.01 -14.46 5.84
C ARG A 140 13.84 -12.94 5.71
N ARG A 141 14.09 -12.40 4.52
CA ARG A 141 13.94 -10.95 4.25
C ARG A 141 12.51 -10.48 4.47
N ASP A 142 11.53 -11.24 4.00
CA ASP A 142 10.12 -10.91 4.12
C ASP A 142 9.62 -11.10 5.57
N PHE A 143 10.17 -12.06 6.31
CA PHE A 143 9.91 -12.25 7.73
C PHE A 143 10.52 -11.13 8.60
N GLU A 144 11.76 -10.71 8.33
CA GLU A 144 12.39 -9.57 9.02
C GLU A 144 11.64 -8.26 8.75
N LYS A 145 11.19 -8.06 7.50
CA LYS A 145 10.31 -6.95 7.15
C LYS A 145 9.00 -7.05 7.90
N TYR A 146 8.36 -8.22 7.96
CA TYR A 146 7.14 -8.46 8.72
C TYR A 146 7.32 -8.11 10.20
N LEU A 147 8.37 -8.62 10.86
CA LEU A 147 8.66 -8.33 12.27
C LEU A 147 8.92 -6.83 12.50
N THR A 148 9.71 -6.19 11.63
CA THR A 148 10.01 -4.75 11.75
C THR A 148 8.76 -3.90 11.54
N ALA A 149 7.95 -4.27 10.54
CA ALA A 149 6.68 -3.62 10.23
C ALA A 149 5.69 -3.83 11.38
N GLU A 150 5.60 -5.02 11.96
CA GLU A 150 4.71 -5.33 13.08
C GLU A 150 5.13 -4.65 14.38
N ILE A 151 6.43 -4.60 14.69
CA ILE A 151 6.93 -3.87 15.87
C ILE A 151 6.62 -2.38 15.73
N ARG A 152 6.76 -1.81 14.53
CA ARG A 152 6.39 -0.41 14.25
C ARG A 152 4.87 -0.21 14.26
N ALA A 153 4.12 -1.09 13.61
CA ALA A 153 2.66 -1.03 13.54
C ALA A 153 2.03 -1.23 14.92
N ASN A 154 2.66 -1.98 15.82
CA ASN A 154 2.22 -2.12 17.21
C ASN A 154 2.46 -0.88 18.02
N ARG A 155 3.69 -0.36 18.01
CA ARG A 155 3.95 0.93 18.66
C ARG A 155 2.99 1.99 18.17
N GLN A 156 2.78 2.06 16.86
CA GLN A 156 1.84 3.00 16.28
C GLN A 156 0.37 2.66 16.57
N ARG A 157 -0.06 1.39 16.62
CA ARG A 157 -1.46 1.03 16.93
C ARG A 157 -1.84 1.30 18.38
N PHE A 158 -0.90 1.13 19.32
CA PHE A 158 -1.13 1.50 20.72
C PHE A 158 -1.08 3.03 20.93
N GLU A 159 -0.40 3.78 20.05
CA GLU A 159 -0.29 5.24 20.12
C GLU A 159 -1.29 6.00 19.21
N ARG A 160 -1.85 5.36 18.18
CA ARG A 160 -2.80 5.99 17.24
C ARG A 160 -4.20 6.00 17.86
N LYS A 161 -4.71 7.22 18.09
CA LYS A 161 -6.16 7.50 18.06
C LYS A 161 -6.78 6.71 16.91
N ARG A 162 -7.92 6.03 17.15
CA ARG A 162 -8.77 5.38 16.12
C ARG A 162 -8.55 6.05 14.77
N GLU A 163 -7.99 5.30 13.81
CA GLU A 163 -7.81 5.82 12.46
C GLU A 163 -9.16 6.34 11.98
N ALA A 164 -9.18 7.60 11.54
CA ALA A 164 -10.42 8.25 11.16
C ALA A 164 -11.07 7.46 10.02
N GLU A 165 -12.38 7.28 10.12
CA GLU A 165 -13.18 6.68 9.05
C GLU A 165 -12.97 7.47 7.74
N ILE A 166 -12.82 6.74 6.63
CA ILE A 166 -12.70 7.37 5.32
C ILE A 166 -14.07 7.90 4.92
N THR A 167 -14.20 9.22 4.91
CA THR A 167 -15.41 9.94 4.50
C THR A 167 -15.15 10.72 3.21
N GLU A 168 -16.20 11.21 2.56
CA GLU A 168 -16.06 12.12 1.40
C GLU A 168 -15.20 13.35 1.71
N THR A 169 -15.22 13.82 2.97
CA THR A 169 -14.36 14.94 3.41
C THR A 169 -12.88 14.57 3.35
N VAL A 170 -12.53 13.32 3.69
CA VAL A 170 -11.16 12.80 3.57
C VAL A 170 -10.76 12.73 2.09
N LEU A 171 -11.64 12.21 1.21
CA LEU A 171 -11.40 12.14 -0.24
C LEU A 171 -11.19 13.53 -0.85
N ALA A 172 -12.02 14.51 -0.46
CA ALA A 172 -11.89 15.89 -0.89
C ALA A 172 -10.56 16.52 -0.42
N SER A 173 -10.09 16.16 0.79
CA SER A 173 -8.78 16.57 1.30
C SER A 173 -7.64 16.00 0.44
N TRP A 174 -7.66 14.71 0.14
CA TRP A 174 -6.67 14.05 -0.70
C TRP A 174 -6.54 14.68 -2.09
N SER A 175 -7.68 15.00 -2.72
CA SER A 175 -7.72 15.73 -3.99
C SER A 175 -7.06 17.10 -3.87
N ARG A 176 -7.41 17.88 -2.83
CA ARG A 176 -6.86 19.22 -2.59
C ARG A 176 -5.36 19.19 -2.30
N GLN A 177 -4.91 18.18 -1.56
CA GLN A 177 -3.51 17.93 -1.22
C GLN A 177 -2.71 17.39 -2.42
N ARG A 178 -3.33 17.03 -3.55
CA ARG A 178 -2.60 16.55 -4.73
C ARG A 178 -1.79 15.28 -4.41
N ILE A 179 -2.35 14.36 -3.61
CA ILE A 179 -1.64 13.12 -3.21
C ILE A 179 -1.35 12.20 -4.40
N LEU A 180 -2.23 12.16 -5.41
CA LEU A 180 -2.06 11.32 -6.60
C LEU A 180 -0.84 11.74 -7.44
N PRO A 181 -0.71 13.00 -7.91
CA PRO A 181 0.47 13.42 -8.66
C PRO A 181 1.75 13.35 -7.83
N TYR A 182 1.66 13.56 -6.51
CA TYR A 182 2.80 13.34 -5.63
C TYR A 182 3.24 11.86 -5.64
N GLN A 183 2.31 10.92 -5.48
CA GLN A 183 2.63 9.49 -5.45
C GLN A 183 3.23 9.01 -6.77
N ASP A 184 2.70 9.45 -7.91
CA ASP A 184 3.22 9.09 -9.23
C ASP A 184 4.67 9.58 -9.42
N LEU A 185 5.00 10.79 -8.94
CA LEU A 185 6.38 11.28 -8.91
C LEU A 185 7.26 10.39 -8.03
N ILE A 186 6.81 10.00 -6.83
CA ILE A 186 7.58 9.14 -5.93
C ILE A 186 7.85 7.77 -6.56
N LEU A 187 6.84 7.15 -7.18
CA LEU A 187 6.98 5.87 -7.87
C LEU A 187 8.01 5.98 -9.00
N TRP A 188 7.92 7.03 -9.83
CA TRP A 188 8.86 7.26 -10.92
C TRP A 188 10.31 7.40 -10.42
N TYR A 189 10.57 8.26 -9.44
CA TYR A 189 11.93 8.43 -8.89
C TYR A 189 12.47 7.15 -8.26
N ARG A 190 11.60 6.39 -7.57
CA ARG A 190 11.98 5.11 -6.98
C ARG A 190 12.34 4.09 -8.06
N ARG A 191 11.58 4.02 -9.16
CA ARG A 191 11.87 3.16 -10.31
C ARG A 191 13.20 3.51 -10.98
N GLN A 192 13.55 4.78 -11.10
CA GLN A 192 14.82 5.22 -11.68
C GLN A 192 16.05 4.95 -10.78
N GLY A 193 15.83 4.52 -9.53
CA GLY A 193 16.91 4.45 -8.53
C GLY A 193 17.48 5.83 -8.17
N GLU A 194 16.79 6.90 -8.56
CA GLU A 194 17.22 8.26 -8.34
C GLU A 194 16.88 8.73 -6.93
N LYS A 195 17.68 9.67 -6.42
CA LYS A 195 17.37 10.30 -5.14
C LYS A 195 16.12 11.15 -5.30
N ARG A 196 15.14 10.92 -4.41
CA ARG A 196 13.94 11.74 -4.29
C ARG A 196 14.28 13.24 -4.29
N PRO A 197 13.60 14.07 -5.11
CA PRO A 197 13.81 15.51 -5.12
C PRO A 197 13.51 16.14 -3.76
N SER A 198 14.17 17.27 -3.48
CA SER A 198 13.92 17.99 -2.23
C SER A 198 12.46 18.48 -2.18
N GLY A 199 11.95 18.70 -0.95
CA GLY A 199 10.60 19.25 -0.79
C GLY A 199 10.40 20.61 -1.46
N GLN A 200 11.46 21.40 -1.61
CA GLN A 200 11.42 22.67 -2.34
C GLN A 200 11.24 22.48 -3.85
N ILE A 201 11.86 21.44 -4.42
CA ILE A 201 11.71 21.12 -5.84
C ILE A 201 10.33 20.51 -6.10
N LEU A 202 9.89 19.58 -5.24
CA LEU A 202 8.55 19.02 -5.35
C LEU A 202 7.48 20.10 -5.19
N SER A 203 7.69 21.12 -4.35
CA SER A 203 6.70 22.19 -4.18
C SER A 203 6.55 23.04 -5.43
N THR A 204 7.62 23.26 -6.22
CA THR A 204 7.50 24.02 -7.47
C THR A 204 6.80 23.23 -8.56
N TRP A 205 6.95 21.90 -8.60
CA TRP A 205 6.23 21.05 -9.55
C TRP A 205 4.77 20.85 -9.16
N LEU A 206 4.52 20.61 -7.87
CA LEU A 206 3.18 20.35 -7.37
C LEU A 206 2.36 21.62 -7.22
N TYR A 207 2.97 22.81 -7.12
CA TYR A 207 2.28 24.10 -6.97
C TYR A 207 2.96 25.18 -7.84
N PRO A 208 2.71 25.15 -9.16
CA PRO A 208 3.34 26.09 -10.11
C PRO A 208 2.90 27.55 -9.91
N ASP A 209 1.80 27.78 -9.18
CA ASP A 209 1.29 29.11 -8.80
C ASP A 209 2.11 29.78 -7.66
N GLY A 210 3.17 29.12 -7.18
CA GLY A 210 4.02 29.62 -6.10
C GLY A 210 3.41 29.45 -4.70
N THR A 211 2.22 28.85 -4.58
CA THR A 211 1.59 28.62 -3.27
C THR A 211 2.19 27.43 -2.50
N GLY A 212 3.05 26.64 -3.15
CA GLY A 212 3.69 25.47 -2.57
C GLY A 212 4.79 25.84 -1.59
N THR A 213 4.83 25.13 -0.47
CA THR A 213 5.92 25.21 0.51
C THR A 213 6.47 23.83 0.76
N LYS A 214 7.69 23.76 1.31
CA LYS A 214 8.27 22.50 1.79
C LYS A 214 7.37 21.80 2.80
N ASP A 215 6.71 22.57 3.67
CA ASP A 215 5.81 22.03 4.68
C ASP A 215 4.55 21.42 4.06
N LYS A 216 3.97 22.06 3.04
CA LYS A 216 2.88 21.45 2.25
C LYS A 216 3.33 20.13 1.64
N VAL A 217 4.52 20.05 1.04
CA VAL A 217 5.02 18.78 0.49
C VAL A 217 5.20 17.70 1.55
N ARG A 218 5.59 18.07 2.77
CA ARG A 218 5.64 17.14 3.90
C ARG A 218 4.25 16.63 4.25
N GLU A 219 3.27 17.52 4.40
CA GLU A 219 1.87 17.17 4.70
C GLU A 219 1.26 16.25 3.63
N ILE A 220 1.57 16.50 2.35
CA ILE A 220 1.15 15.63 1.24
C ILE A 220 1.79 14.25 1.35
N GLY A 221 3.08 14.21 1.74
CA GLY A 221 3.77 12.96 2.01
C GLY A 221 3.12 12.17 3.13
N ASP A 222 2.80 12.82 4.25
CA ASP A 222 2.12 12.19 5.38
C ASP A 222 0.72 11.68 4.97
N ALA A 223 -0.01 12.46 4.17
CA ALA A 223 -1.31 12.07 3.64
C ALA A 223 -1.22 10.91 2.64
N ALA A 224 -0.20 10.89 1.78
CA ALA A 224 0.05 9.80 0.85
C ALA A 224 0.44 8.50 1.57
N ASP A 225 1.32 8.58 2.57
CA ASP A 225 1.71 7.43 3.39
C ASP A 225 0.51 6.81 4.12
N PHE A 226 -0.50 7.61 4.46
CA PHE A 226 -1.79 7.12 4.97
C PHE A 226 -2.69 6.56 3.86
N ALA A 227 -2.83 7.26 2.73
CA ALA A 227 -3.77 6.91 1.67
C ALA A 227 -3.37 5.65 0.90
N PHE A 228 -2.10 5.48 0.55
CA PHE A 228 -1.62 4.38 -0.29
C PHE A 228 -1.26 3.14 0.54
N THR A 229 -2.24 2.62 1.29
CA THR A 229 -2.10 1.38 2.08
C THR A 229 -3.19 0.38 1.75
N MET A 230 -2.92 -0.91 2.00
CA MET A 230 -3.93 -1.97 1.85
C MET A 230 -5.10 -1.80 2.83
N THR A 231 -4.89 -1.18 3.98
CA THR A 231 -5.97 -0.88 4.94
C THR A 231 -6.93 0.15 4.33
N THR A 232 -6.39 1.25 3.82
CA THR A 232 -7.17 2.30 3.16
C THR A 232 -7.92 1.76 1.95
N LEU A 233 -7.26 0.93 1.13
CA LEU A 233 -7.89 0.28 -0.02
C LEU A 233 -9.11 -0.57 0.38
N ARG A 234 -9.01 -1.34 1.46
CA ARG A 234 -10.13 -2.16 1.98
C ARG A 234 -11.26 -1.30 2.53
N GLN A 235 -10.94 -0.22 3.26
CA GLN A 235 -11.95 0.72 3.76
C GLN A 235 -12.70 1.38 2.61
N LEU A 236 -12.00 1.77 1.53
CA LEU A 236 -12.63 2.29 0.32
C LEU A 236 -13.53 1.26 -0.37
N ALA A 237 -13.12 -0.01 -0.42
CA ALA A 237 -13.94 -1.08 -0.98
C ALA A 237 -15.25 -1.25 -0.18
N MET A 238 -15.17 -1.30 1.15
CA MET A 238 -16.36 -1.39 2.02
C MET A 238 -17.29 -0.18 1.86
N ALA A 239 -16.72 1.03 1.76
CA ALA A 239 -17.48 2.25 1.57
C ALA A 239 -18.15 2.34 0.19
N ALA A 240 -17.56 1.74 -0.86
CA ALA A 240 -18.12 1.70 -2.20
C ALA A 240 -19.29 0.70 -2.36
N GLU A 241 -19.42 -0.26 -1.44
CA GLU A 241 -20.49 -1.24 -1.41
C GLU A 241 -21.72 -0.78 -0.59
N SER A 242 -21.58 0.33 0.15
CA SER A 242 -22.61 0.92 1.03
C SER A 242 -23.49 1.92 0.29
#